data_AF-A0A8B6G232-F1
#
_entry.id   AF-A0A8B6G232-F1
#
_cell.length_a   1.000
_cell.length_b   1.000
_cell.length_c   1.000
_cell.angle_alpha   90.00
_cell.angle_beta   90.00
_cell.angle_gamma   90.00
#
_symmetry.space_group_name_H-M   'P 1'
#
loop_
_entity.id
_entity.type
_entity.pdbx_description
1 polymer ?
#
loop_
_entity_poly.entity_id
_entity_poly.type
_entity_poly.pdbx_seq_one_letter_code
_entity_poly.pdbx_strand_id
1 'polypeptide(L)'
;MTKNSNLMNGTRSSDSDSSSDSGSAIKLKKELGLHNGVAIIVGVIIGSGIFISPKGVLLESGSVGLSLIVWLICGLISLVGAICYAELGTMIVKSGSDYAYIGEAFGHLPAFLYLWVALVVIIPCGNAIGALTFAAYVLEPVFPCDGGPPETAMRLLAALCITILTYVNCKNVKSAALIQDIFTATKIIALVMIIIIGIVFMFKSDRESFQEPFENSTTSPGKFALAFYSGLYSYAG
;
A
#
# COMPACT_ATOMS: atom_id res chain seq x y z
N MET A 1 -38.62 -20.71 -85.70
CA MET A 1 -38.86 -19.34 -85.19
C MET A 1 -39.77 -19.53 -83.97
N THR A 2 -39.39 -19.33 -82.71
CA THR A 2 -38.72 -18.15 -82.12
C THR A 2 -38.26 -18.48 -80.67
N LYS A 3 -37.03 -18.05 -80.36
CA LYS A 3 -36.32 -17.79 -79.07
C LYS A 3 -36.84 -18.25 -77.68
N ASN A 4 -35.97 -19.02 -76.99
CA ASN A 4 -35.34 -18.85 -75.66
C ASN A 4 -36.03 -18.03 -74.54
N SER A 5 -36.20 -18.63 -73.35
CA SER A 5 -35.27 -18.49 -72.20
C SER A 5 -35.75 -19.30 -70.97
N ASN A 6 -35.02 -20.37 -70.61
CA ASN A 6 -35.22 -21.12 -69.37
C ASN A 6 -34.41 -20.49 -68.23
N LEU A 7 -35.07 -20.22 -67.10
CA LEU A 7 -34.47 -19.78 -65.84
C LEU A 7 -34.87 -20.76 -64.73
N MET A 8 -33.88 -21.08 -63.90
CA MET A 8 -33.95 -21.61 -62.52
C MET A 8 -34.10 -23.13 -62.30
N ASN A 9 -32.94 -23.78 -62.23
CA ASN A 9 -32.59 -24.86 -61.28
C ASN A 9 -31.76 -24.14 -60.18
N GLY A 10 -31.82 -24.30 -58.86
CA GLY A 10 -32.37 -25.33 -57.99
C GLY A 10 -31.28 -25.72 -56.98
N THR A 11 -31.32 -25.27 -55.71
CA THR A 11 -30.61 -25.95 -54.59
C THR A 11 -31.10 -25.51 -53.20
N ARG A 12 -31.42 -26.52 -52.37
CA ARG A 12 -31.63 -26.48 -50.90
C ARG A 12 -30.30 -26.27 -50.17
N SER A 13 -30.32 -25.61 -49.01
CA SER A 13 -29.98 -26.19 -47.68
C SER A 13 -29.75 -25.11 -46.61
N SER A 14 -30.30 -25.39 -45.42
CA SER A 14 -29.93 -24.96 -44.06
C SER A 14 -28.68 -24.09 -43.86
N ASP A 15 -28.76 -23.07 -43.01
CA ASP A 15 -28.21 -23.16 -41.65
C ASP A 15 -28.59 -21.95 -40.79
N SER A 16 -28.80 -22.25 -39.52
CA SER A 16 -29.05 -21.35 -38.41
C SER A 16 -27.88 -20.40 -38.19
N ASP A 17 -28.11 -19.09 -38.31
CA ASP A 17 -27.20 -18.07 -37.79
C ASP A 17 -27.29 -18.05 -36.25
N SER A 18 -26.47 -18.92 -35.64
CA SER A 18 -26.06 -18.80 -34.25
C SER A 18 -25.16 -17.56 -34.14
N SER A 19 -25.74 -16.49 -33.59
CA SER A 19 -24.99 -15.33 -33.12
C SER A 19 -24.02 -15.78 -32.03
N SER A 20 -22.78 -16.03 -32.44
CA SER A 20 -21.65 -16.27 -31.55
C SER A 20 -21.31 -14.97 -30.83
N ASP A 21 -21.91 -14.78 -29.66
CA ASP A 21 -21.43 -13.84 -28.65
C ASP A 21 -20.06 -14.36 -28.17
N SER A 22 -19.04 -14.06 -28.95
CA SER A 22 -17.65 -14.31 -28.60
C SER A 22 -17.32 -13.35 -27.47
N GLY A 23 -17.39 -13.88 -26.25
CA GLY A 23 -16.95 -13.23 -25.02
C GLY A 23 -15.56 -12.65 -25.20
N SER A 24 -15.52 -11.39 -25.62
CA SER A 24 -14.33 -10.57 -25.74
C SER A 24 -13.75 -10.49 -24.34
N ALA A 25 -12.75 -11.34 -24.05
CA ALA A 25 -11.97 -11.26 -22.84
C ALA A 25 -11.48 -9.81 -22.72
N ILE A 26 -11.97 -9.10 -21.71
CA ILE A 26 -11.60 -7.72 -21.43
C ILE A 26 -10.09 -7.70 -21.21
N LYS A 27 -9.33 -7.29 -22.24
CA LYS A 27 -7.88 -7.17 -22.15
C LYS A 27 -7.54 -5.78 -21.63
N LEU A 28 -6.76 -5.73 -20.56
CA LEU A 28 -6.19 -4.49 -20.04
C LEU A 28 -5.38 -3.80 -21.14
N LYS A 29 -5.68 -2.53 -21.40
CA LYS A 29 -4.87 -1.67 -22.28
C LYS A 29 -3.48 -1.54 -21.67
N LYS A 30 -2.46 -2.05 -22.35
CA LYS A 30 -1.05 -1.94 -21.94
C LYS A 30 -0.51 -0.55 -22.26
N GLU A 31 -0.94 0.46 -21.50
CA GLU A 31 -0.54 1.87 -21.68
C GLU A 31 0.47 2.34 -20.61
N LEU A 32 0.88 1.47 -19.69
CA LEU A 32 1.84 1.80 -18.63
C LEU A 32 3.28 1.55 -19.09
N GLY A 33 4.07 2.63 -19.22
CA GLY A 33 5.52 2.56 -19.43
C GLY A 33 6.31 2.38 -18.11
N LEU A 34 7.63 2.22 -18.22
CA LEU A 34 8.53 2.02 -17.06
C LEU A 34 8.41 3.14 -16.02
N HIS A 35 8.40 4.40 -16.47
CA HIS A 35 8.32 5.54 -15.56
C HIS A 35 6.99 5.58 -14.78
N ASN A 36 5.88 5.27 -15.46
CA ASN A 36 4.57 5.17 -14.82
C ASN A 36 4.55 4.03 -13.79
N GLY A 37 5.18 2.88 -14.10
CA GLY A 37 5.32 1.77 -13.17
C GLY A 37 6.11 2.15 -11.90
N VAL A 38 7.27 2.79 -12.05
CA VAL A 38 8.08 3.25 -10.90
C VAL A 38 7.30 4.23 -10.05
N ALA A 39 6.63 5.21 -10.67
CA ALA A 39 5.81 6.19 -9.94
C ALA A 39 4.67 5.53 -9.14
N ILE A 40 4.02 4.51 -9.71
CA ILE A 40 2.99 3.74 -9.00
C ILE A 40 3.57 3.02 -7.78
N ILE A 41 4.68 2.28 -7.94
CA ILE A 41 5.30 1.54 -6.83
C ILE A 41 5.75 2.50 -5.71
N VAL A 42 6.38 3.61 -6.06
CA VAL A 42 6.78 4.64 -5.09
C VAL A 42 5.56 5.22 -4.37
N GLY A 43 4.47 5.49 -5.09
CA GLY A 43 3.23 6.01 -4.51
C GLY A 43 2.51 5.04 -3.57
N VAL A 44 2.64 3.73 -3.82
CA VAL A 44 2.06 2.67 -2.97
C VAL A 44 2.89 2.45 -1.71
N ILE A 45 4.22 2.34 -1.84
CA ILE A 45 5.12 2.02 -0.71
C ILE A 45 5.31 3.23 0.21
N ILE A 46 5.54 4.42 -0.34
CA ILE A 46 5.64 5.61 0.51
C ILE A 46 4.25 5.78 1.10
N GLY A 47 4.14 5.52 2.41
CA GLY A 47 2.92 5.42 3.23
C GLY A 47 2.80 6.50 4.30
N SER A 48 1.74 6.49 5.10
CA SER A 48 1.68 7.27 6.35
C SER A 48 2.65 6.73 7.42
N GLY A 49 3.16 5.51 7.24
CA GLY A 49 4.08 4.85 8.17
C GLY A 49 5.29 5.71 8.54
N ILE A 50 5.87 6.45 7.60
CA ILE A 50 7.04 7.30 7.84
C ILE A 50 6.80 8.42 8.88
N PHE A 51 5.55 8.80 9.13
CA PHE A 51 5.23 9.78 10.17
C PHE A 51 5.16 9.13 11.57
N ILE A 52 4.83 7.84 11.64
CA ILE A 52 4.61 7.11 12.91
C ILE A 52 5.86 6.33 13.32
N SER A 53 6.41 5.54 12.40
CA SER A 53 7.49 4.58 12.64
C SER A 53 8.76 5.17 13.24
N PRO A 54 9.21 6.42 12.91
CA PRO A 54 10.45 6.95 13.49
C PRO A 54 10.45 6.96 15.02
N LYS A 55 9.30 7.27 15.66
CA LYS A 55 9.18 7.26 17.13
C LYS A 55 9.36 5.84 17.68
N GLY A 56 8.73 4.84 17.06
CA GLY A 56 8.84 3.44 17.46
C GLY A 56 10.25 2.87 17.24
N VAL A 57 10.84 3.13 16.08
CA VAL A 57 12.20 2.68 15.76
C VAL A 57 13.21 3.28 16.73
N LEU A 58 13.15 4.60 17.01
CA LEU A 58 14.09 5.27 17.91
C LEU A 58 13.92 4.83 19.37
N LEU A 59 12.68 4.67 19.85
CA LEU A 59 12.41 4.24 21.22
C LEU A 59 12.96 2.84 21.48
N GLU A 60 12.78 1.93 20.52
CA GLU A 60 13.22 0.54 20.65
C GLU A 60 14.72 0.37 20.35
N SER A 61 15.30 1.15 19.41
CA SER A 61 16.74 1.14 19.13
C SER A 61 17.55 1.81 20.24
N GLY A 62 16.99 2.78 20.96
CA GLY A 62 17.62 3.51 22.06
C GLY A 62 18.65 4.56 21.63
N SER A 63 19.17 4.48 20.41
CA SER A 63 20.14 5.42 19.83
C SER A 63 19.80 5.83 18.40
N VAL A 64 20.25 7.03 18.01
CA VAL A 64 20.03 7.61 16.68
C VAL A 64 20.76 6.80 15.61
N GLY A 65 22.03 6.45 15.85
CA GLY A 65 22.86 5.68 14.94
C GLY A 65 22.30 4.29 14.66
N LEU A 66 21.85 3.58 15.71
CA LEU A 66 21.22 2.27 15.51
C LEU A 66 19.87 2.39 14.80
N SER A 67 19.09 3.45 15.06
CA SER A 67 17.82 3.67 14.35
C SER A 67 18.01 3.78 12.84
N LEU A 68 19.04 4.49 12.38
CA LEU A 68 19.37 4.64 10.95
C LEU A 68 19.83 3.31 10.32
N ILE A 69 20.57 2.48 11.07
CA ILE A 69 20.94 1.13 10.64
C ILE A 69 19.70 0.26 10.47
N VAL A 70 18.77 0.30 11.43
CA VAL A 70 17.50 -0.45 11.33
C VAL A 70 16.72 -0.04 10.09
N TRP A 71 16.60 1.26 9.81
CA TRP A 71 15.96 1.76 8.58
C TRP A 71 16.61 1.21 7.31
N LEU A 72 17.95 1.22 7.25
CA LEU A 72 18.70 0.70 6.10
C LEU A 72 18.46 -0.81 5.92
N ILE A 73 18.51 -1.59 7.00
CA ILE A 73 18.28 -3.04 6.94
C ILE A 73 16.82 -3.35 6.56
N CYS A 74 15.84 -2.62 7.10
CA CYS A 74 14.43 -2.75 6.67
C CYS A 74 14.30 -2.57 5.16
N GLY A 75 14.91 -1.52 4.60
CA GLY A 75 14.89 -1.27 3.16
C GLY A 75 15.51 -2.40 2.34
N LEU A 76 16.63 -2.98 2.81
CA LEU A 76 17.27 -4.12 2.15
C LEU A 76 16.40 -5.39 2.20
N ILE A 77 15.78 -5.68 3.36
CA ILE A 77 14.87 -6.83 3.51
C ILE A 77 13.68 -6.67 2.56
N SER A 78 13.08 -5.48 2.51
CA SER A 78 11.97 -5.19 1.60
C SER A 78 12.35 -5.31 0.14
N LEU A 79 13.57 -4.91 -0.24
CA LEU A 79 14.08 -5.09 -1.60
C LEU A 79 14.19 -6.56 -1.99
N VAL A 80 14.78 -7.39 -1.11
CA VAL A 80 14.89 -8.84 -1.35
C VAL A 80 13.50 -9.47 -1.46
N GLY A 81 12.57 -9.10 -0.56
CA GLY A 81 11.18 -9.54 -0.62
C GLY A 81 10.51 -9.16 -1.94
N ALA A 82 10.66 -7.91 -2.40
CA ALA A 82 10.08 -7.44 -3.65
C ALA A 82 10.59 -8.21 -4.87
N ILE A 83 11.88 -8.60 -4.90
CA ILE A 83 12.44 -9.42 -5.98
C ILE A 83 11.82 -10.83 -5.98
N CYS A 84 11.68 -11.46 -4.80
CA CYS A 84 10.99 -12.74 -4.69
C CYS A 84 9.53 -12.66 -5.16
N TYR A 85 8.81 -11.59 -4.79
CA TYR A 85 7.44 -11.35 -5.25
C TYR A 85 7.37 -11.06 -6.76
N ALA A 86 8.38 -10.42 -7.35
CA ALA A 86 8.46 -10.21 -8.79
C ALA A 86 8.64 -11.54 -9.53
N GLU A 87 9.46 -12.46 -9.02
CA GLU A 87 9.61 -13.81 -9.57
C GLU A 87 8.27 -14.57 -9.50
N LEU A 88 7.64 -14.61 -8.34
CA LEU A 88 6.33 -15.26 -8.16
C LEU A 88 5.24 -14.67 -9.06
N GLY A 89 5.17 -13.34 -9.17
CA GLY A 89 4.18 -12.65 -10.01
C GLY A 89 4.38 -12.87 -11.51
N THR A 90 5.59 -13.23 -11.95
CA THR A 90 5.85 -13.61 -13.35
C THR A 90 5.65 -15.11 -13.59
N MET A 91 5.82 -15.96 -12.58
CA MET A 91 5.59 -17.41 -12.67
C MET A 91 4.10 -17.77 -12.58
N ILE A 92 3.36 -17.17 -11.65
CA ILE A 92 1.96 -17.50 -11.35
C ILE A 92 1.08 -16.35 -11.82
N VAL A 93 0.69 -16.37 -13.09
CA VAL A 93 -0.15 -15.32 -13.72
C VAL A 93 -1.63 -15.56 -13.42
N LYS A 94 -1.97 -15.68 -12.13
CA LYS A 94 -3.35 -15.81 -11.62
C LYS A 94 -3.70 -14.59 -10.78
N SER A 95 -4.94 -14.12 -10.87
CA SER A 95 -5.42 -13.03 -10.02
C SER A 95 -5.51 -13.48 -8.55
N GLY A 96 -5.11 -12.61 -7.61
CA GLY A 96 -5.23 -12.87 -6.17
C GLY A 96 -3.92 -12.76 -5.36
N SER A 97 -2.78 -12.48 -6.01
CA SER A 97 -1.45 -12.36 -5.38
C SER A 97 -1.18 -13.50 -4.39
N ASP A 98 -0.98 -13.17 -3.12
CA ASP A 98 -0.58 -14.06 -2.04
C ASP A 98 -1.51 -15.27 -1.89
N TYR A 99 -2.83 -15.07 -2.04
CA TYR A 99 -3.79 -16.17 -2.01
C TYR A 99 -3.55 -17.17 -3.15
N ALA A 100 -3.28 -16.66 -4.36
CA ALA A 100 -3.00 -17.50 -5.52
C ALA A 100 -1.65 -18.21 -5.39
N TYR A 101 -0.62 -17.53 -4.86
CA TYR A 101 0.71 -18.11 -4.66
C TYR A 101 0.69 -19.23 -3.62
N ILE A 102 0.05 -19.00 -2.46
CA ILE A 102 -0.10 -20.00 -1.40
C ILE A 102 -0.97 -21.16 -1.89
N GLY A 103 -2.03 -20.87 -2.66
CA GLY A 103 -2.89 -21.88 -3.24
C GLY A 103 -2.16 -22.82 -4.19
N GLU A 104 -1.29 -22.28 -5.04
CA GLU A 104 -0.49 -23.10 -5.98
C GLU A 104 0.56 -23.93 -5.26
N ALA A 105 1.20 -23.39 -4.21
CA ALA A 105 2.29 -24.05 -3.50
C ALA A 105 1.82 -25.07 -2.44
N PHE A 106 0.74 -24.76 -1.71
CA PHE A 106 0.32 -25.51 -0.52
C PHE A 106 -1.14 -25.97 -0.54
N GLY A 107 -1.90 -25.62 -1.58
CA GLY A 107 -3.30 -26.02 -1.75
C GLY A 107 -4.31 -25.11 -1.03
N HIS A 108 -5.57 -25.57 -1.02
CA HIS A 108 -6.72 -24.73 -0.67
C HIS A 108 -6.81 -24.33 0.80
N LEU A 109 -6.44 -25.21 1.74
CA LEU A 109 -6.59 -24.93 3.17
C LEU A 109 -5.63 -23.81 3.65
N PRO A 110 -4.31 -23.84 3.38
CA PRO A 110 -3.41 -22.74 3.73
C PRO A 110 -3.78 -21.42 3.05
N ALA A 111 -4.23 -21.47 1.79
CA ALA A 111 -4.68 -20.27 1.08
C ALA A 111 -5.92 -19.66 1.75
N PHE A 112 -6.89 -20.48 2.15
CA PHE A 112 -8.07 -20.04 2.90
C PHE A 112 -7.68 -19.43 4.26
N LEU A 113 -6.76 -20.05 5.00
CA LEU A 113 -6.29 -19.53 6.29
C LEU A 113 -5.60 -18.17 6.13
N TYR A 114 -4.77 -18.00 5.11
CA TYR A 114 -4.19 -16.70 4.78
C TYR A 114 -5.29 -15.65 4.51
N LEU A 115 -6.27 -15.98 3.66
CA LEU A 115 -7.35 -15.05 3.32
C LEU A 115 -8.19 -14.67 4.55
N TRP A 116 -8.46 -15.65 5.43
CA TRP A 116 -9.15 -15.42 6.70
C TRP A 116 -8.40 -14.43 7.59
N VAL A 117 -7.10 -14.66 7.81
CA VAL A 117 -6.25 -13.78 8.62
C VAL A 117 -6.13 -12.40 7.97
N ALA A 118 -5.99 -12.33 6.65
CA ALA A 118 -5.90 -11.08 5.92
C ALA A 118 -7.16 -10.21 6.10
N LEU A 119 -8.34 -10.80 5.93
CA LEU A 119 -9.62 -10.09 5.99
C LEU A 119 -10.06 -9.73 7.42
N VAL A 120 -9.82 -10.61 8.39
CA VAL A 120 -10.29 -10.43 9.77
C VAL A 120 -9.30 -9.66 10.63
N VAL A 121 -7.99 -9.81 10.36
CA VAL A 121 -6.93 -9.26 11.23
C VAL A 121 -6.12 -8.20 10.50
N ILE A 122 -5.45 -8.54 9.39
CA ILE A 122 -4.42 -7.67 8.81
C ILE A 122 -5.03 -6.37 8.28
N ILE A 123 -6.03 -6.46 7.41
CA ILE A 123 -6.63 -5.30 6.75
C ILE A 123 -7.35 -4.38 7.75
N PRO A 124 -8.23 -4.88 8.66
CA PRO A 124 -8.90 -4.03 9.63
C PRO A 124 -7.93 -3.35 10.61
N CYS A 125 -6.91 -4.07 11.10
CA CYS A 125 -5.89 -3.50 11.99
C CYS A 125 -5.10 -2.39 11.29
N GLY A 126 -4.70 -2.59 10.03
CA GLY A 126 -4.01 -1.55 9.25
C GLY A 126 -4.86 -0.28 9.11
N ASN A 127 -6.14 -0.43 8.78
CA ASN A 127 -7.08 0.69 8.69
C ASN A 127 -7.28 1.40 10.05
N ALA A 128 -7.35 0.64 11.15
CA ALA A 128 -7.50 1.18 12.49
C ALA A 128 -6.26 1.98 12.93
N ILE A 129 -5.05 1.46 12.69
CA ILE A 129 -3.78 2.17 12.97
C ILE A 129 -3.72 3.48 12.17
N GLY A 130 -4.07 3.44 10.87
CA GLY A 130 -4.13 4.63 10.04
C GLY A 130 -5.10 5.70 10.55
N ALA A 131 -6.30 5.29 10.95
CA ALA A 131 -7.33 6.20 11.47
C ALA A 131 -6.98 6.78 12.85
N LEU A 132 -6.41 5.97 13.74
CA LEU A 132 -5.92 6.42 15.05
C LEU A 132 -4.78 7.42 14.90
N THR A 133 -3.87 7.16 13.96
CA THR A 133 -2.79 8.09 13.62
C THR A 133 -3.34 9.43 13.14
N PHE A 134 -4.30 9.40 12.20
CA PHE A 134 -4.97 10.61 11.74
C PHE A 134 -5.59 11.39 12.91
N ALA A 135 -6.30 10.70 13.80
CA ALA A 135 -6.93 11.33 14.95
C ALA A 135 -5.91 11.95 15.92
N ALA A 136 -4.78 11.26 16.17
CA ALA A 136 -3.71 11.78 17.01
C ALA A 136 -3.14 13.09 16.44
N TYR A 137 -2.76 13.10 15.16
CA TYR A 137 -2.20 14.31 14.53
C TYR A 137 -3.16 15.49 14.44
N VAL A 138 -4.47 15.23 14.27
CA VAL A 138 -5.48 16.29 14.23
C VAL A 138 -5.73 16.90 15.62
N LEU A 139 -5.70 16.06 16.67
CA LEU A 139 -6.02 16.49 18.03
C LEU A 139 -4.82 17.05 18.80
N GLU A 140 -3.59 16.68 18.43
CA GLU A 140 -2.37 17.10 19.13
C GLU A 140 -2.21 18.64 19.22
N PRO A 141 -2.49 19.45 18.19
CA PRO A 141 -2.46 20.92 18.31
C PRO A 141 -3.58 21.50 19.18
N VAL A 142 -4.71 20.79 19.30
CA VAL A 142 -5.91 21.25 20.04
C VAL A 142 -5.78 20.94 21.54
N PHE A 143 -5.03 19.89 21.88
CA PHE A 143 -4.77 19.46 23.25
C PHE A 143 -3.27 19.52 23.58
N PRO A 144 -2.65 20.72 23.63
CA PRO A 144 -1.22 20.87 23.89
C PRO A 144 -0.78 20.62 25.34
N CYS A 145 -1.69 20.23 26.24
CA CYS A 145 -1.40 19.99 27.66
C CYS A 145 -0.72 18.64 27.89
N ASP A 146 0.06 18.54 28.97
CA ASP A 146 1.02 17.46 29.34
C ASP A 146 0.48 16.00 29.35
N GLY A 147 -0.82 15.79 29.14
CA GLY A 147 -1.46 14.46 29.05
C GLY A 147 -1.83 14.01 27.64
N GLY A 148 -1.68 14.86 26.62
CA GLY A 148 -2.10 14.58 25.24
C GLY A 148 -3.63 14.53 25.05
N PRO A 149 -4.12 14.26 23.83
CA PRO A 149 -5.54 14.18 23.55
C PRO A 149 -6.20 12.99 24.27
N PRO A 150 -7.41 13.17 24.85
CA PRO A 150 -8.12 12.07 25.52
C PRO A 150 -8.31 10.86 24.60
N GLU A 151 -8.05 9.65 25.11
CA GLU A 151 -8.12 8.43 24.31
C GLU A 151 -9.50 8.22 23.67
N THR A 152 -10.57 8.54 24.40
CA THR A 152 -11.94 8.49 23.87
C THR A 152 -12.13 9.42 22.67
N ALA A 153 -11.55 10.63 22.70
CA ALA A 153 -11.65 11.57 21.59
C ALA A 153 -10.90 11.05 20.36
N MET A 154 -9.69 10.49 20.54
CA MET A 154 -8.94 9.86 19.45
C MET A 154 -9.71 8.70 18.82
N ARG A 155 -10.27 7.80 19.64
CA ARG A 155 -11.04 6.64 19.16
C ARG A 155 -12.32 7.06 18.42
N LEU A 156 -13.06 8.05 18.94
CA LEU A 156 -14.28 8.56 18.28
C LEU A 156 -13.97 9.24 16.95
N LEU A 157 -12.91 10.05 16.89
CA LEU A 157 -12.48 10.72 15.65
C LEU A 157 -11.97 9.71 14.62
N ALA A 158 -11.21 8.69 15.05
CA ALA A 158 -10.77 7.60 14.19
C ALA A 158 -11.95 6.81 13.61
N ALA A 159 -12.94 6.46 14.45
CA ALA A 159 -14.16 5.77 14.01
C ALA A 159 -14.98 6.61 13.03
N LEU A 160 -15.09 7.93 13.27
CA LEU A 160 -15.73 8.87 12.36
C LEU A 160 -15.01 8.92 11.01
N CYS A 161 -13.67 8.99 11.02
CA CYS A 161 -12.84 8.99 9.82
C CYS A 161 -13.08 7.74 8.97
N ILE A 162 -13.02 6.55 9.58
CA ILE A 162 -13.30 5.28 8.90
C ILE A 162 -14.70 5.30 8.29
N THR A 163 -15.71 5.72 9.07
CA THR A 163 -17.11 5.74 8.60
C THR A 163 -17.30 6.67 7.40
N ILE A 164 -16.70 7.86 7.42
CA ILE A 164 -16.75 8.82 6.30
C ILE A 164 -16.06 8.24 5.06
N LEU A 165 -14.85 7.69 5.22
CA LEU A 165 -14.12 7.11 4.10
C LEU A 165 -14.86 5.91 3.51
N THR A 166 -15.42 5.04 4.33
CA THR A 166 -16.26 3.93 3.86
C THR A 166 -17.47 4.43 3.10
N TYR A 167 -18.19 5.44 3.61
CA TYR A 167 -19.33 6.02 2.92
C TYR A 167 -18.96 6.60 1.55
N VAL A 168 -17.85 7.34 1.45
CA VAL A 168 -17.35 7.89 0.20
C VAL A 168 -17.00 6.79 -0.81
N ASN A 169 -16.30 5.75 -0.35
CA ASN A 169 -15.94 4.59 -1.18
C ASN A 169 -17.17 3.84 -1.69
N CYS A 170 -18.23 3.71 -0.89
CA CYS A 170 -19.48 3.08 -1.31
C CYS A 170 -20.31 3.94 -2.27
N LYS A 171 -20.20 5.27 -2.21
CA LYS A 171 -21.06 6.18 -3.00
C LYS A 171 -20.53 6.45 -4.40
N ASN A 172 -19.25 6.79 -4.54
CA ASN A 172 -18.67 7.16 -5.84
C ASN A 172 -17.17 6.91 -5.88
N VAL A 173 -16.75 5.93 -6.67
CA VAL A 173 -15.33 5.58 -6.87
C VAL A 173 -14.51 6.75 -7.42
N LYS A 174 -15.11 7.63 -8.23
CA LYS A 174 -14.42 8.81 -8.76
C LYS A 174 -14.10 9.83 -7.67
N SER A 175 -14.99 10.00 -6.69
CA SER A 175 -14.75 10.88 -5.54
C SER A 175 -13.67 10.28 -4.62
N ALA A 176 -13.67 8.97 -4.42
CA ALA A 176 -12.61 8.28 -3.67
C ALA A 176 -11.24 8.44 -4.34
N ALA A 177 -11.18 8.30 -5.68
CA ALA A 177 -9.95 8.52 -6.45
C ALA A 177 -9.42 9.96 -6.30
N LEU A 178 -10.30 10.97 -6.42
CA LEU A 178 -9.90 12.36 -6.23
C LEU A 178 -9.33 12.64 -4.83
N ILE A 179 -9.96 12.08 -3.79
CA ILE A 179 -9.46 12.23 -2.41
C ILE A 179 -8.10 11.56 -2.24
N GLN A 180 -7.91 10.37 -2.82
CA GLN A 180 -6.64 9.67 -2.82
C GLN A 180 -5.54 10.48 -3.52
N ASP A 181 -5.83 11.10 -4.66
CA ASP A 181 -4.88 11.94 -5.40
C ASP A 181 -4.45 13.15 -4.57
N ILE A 182 -5.39 13.83 -3.91
CA ILE A 182 -5.12 14.97 -3.02
C ILE A 182 -4.24 14.55 -1.84
N PHE A 183 -4.55 13.43 -1.19
CA PHE A 183 -3.75 12.92 -0.06
C PHE A 183 -2.35 12.51 -0.49
N THR A 184 -2.22 11.88 -1.66
CA THR A 184 -0.92 11.52 -2.23
C THR A 184 -0.09 12.76 -2.51
N ALA A 185 -0.65 13.77 -3.18
CA ALA A 185 0.05 15.02 -3.46
C ALA A 185 0.49 15.75 -2.17
N THR A 186 -0.41 15.88 -1.21
CA THR A 186 -0.15 16.55 0.09
C THR A 186 1.01 15.88 0.82
N LYS A 187 1.01 14.55 0.84
CA LYS A 187 2.04 13.76 1.50
C LYS A 187 3.41 13.89 0.82
N ILE A 188 3.46 13.86 -0.51
CA ILE A 188 4.73 14.09 -1.23
C ILE A 188 5.27 15.48 -0.91
N ILE A 189 4.41 16.50 -0.89
CA ILE A 189 4.81 17.87 -0.52
C ILE A 189 5.35 17.90 0.93
N ALA A 190 4.67 17.27 1.88
CA ALA A 190 5.12 17.20 3.27
C ALA A 190 6.50 16.55 3.41
N LEU A 191 6.75 15.44 2.70
CA LEU A 191 8.06 14.77 2.72
C LEU A 191 9.16 15.63 2.10
N VAL A 192 8.89 16.28 0.98
CA VAL A 192 9.84 17.21 0.35
C VAL A 192 10.19 18.36 1.30
N MET A 193 9.19 18.93 1.99
CA MET A 193 9.42 19.98 2.99
C MET A 193 10.29 19.49 4.14
N ILE A 194 10.01 18.30 4.70
CA ILE A 194 10.80 17.72 5.79
C ILE A 194 12.26 17.51 5.36
N ILE A 195 12.49 17.01 4.15
CA ILE A 195 13.85 16.80 3.61
C ILE A 195 14.59 18.14 3.48
N ILE A 196 13.96 19.16 2.89
CA ILE A 196 14.58 20.48 2.70
C ILE A 196 14.90 21.12 4.05
N ILE A 197 13.95 21.13 4.98
CA ILE A 197 14.13 21.69 6.33
C ILE A 197 15.27 20.94 7.05
N GLY A 198 15.28 19.60 6.99
CA GLY A 198 16.33 18.78 7.59
C GLY A 198 17.72 19.09 7.05
N ILE A 199 17.86 19.25 5.73
CA ILE A 199 19.13 19.63 5.09
C ILE A 199 19.58 21.03 5.55
N VAL A 200 18.68 22.01 5.58
CA VAL A 200 19.01 23.38 6.04
C VAL A 200 19.45 23.38 7.51
N PHE A 201 18.77 22.62 8.37
CA PHE A 201 19.14 22.49 9.78
C PHE A 201 20.49 21.79 9.98
N MET A 202 20.80 20.77 9.18
CA MET A 202 22.12 20.09 9.20
C MET A 202 23.29 21.03 8.92
N PHE A 203 23.08 22.11 8.15
CA PHE A 203 24.11 23.12 7.88
C PHE A 203 24.11 24.30 8.86
N LYS A 204 23.05 24.48 9.66
CA LYS A 204 22.91 25.60 10.60
C LYS A 204 23.14 25.24 12.07
N SER A 205 22.79 24.02 12.48
CA SER A 205 22.85 23.59 13.88
C SER A 205 24.19 22.93 14.19
N ASP A 206 24.69 23.15 15.40
CA ASP A 206 25.69 22.26 15.98
C ASP A 206 25.09 20.85 16.03
N ARG A 207 25.87 19.86 15.59
CA ARG A 207 25.43 18.48 15.31
C ARG A 207 25.25 17.67 16.60
N GLU A 208 24.61 18.24 17.62
CA GLU A 208 24.48 17.64 18.96
C GLU A 208 23.90 16.22 18.88
N SER A 209 22.87 16.00 18.05
CA SER A 209 22.25 14.68 17.86
C SER A 209 23.17 13.61 17.24
N PHE A 210 24.33 13.98 16.70
CA PHE A 210 25.29 13.08 16.07
C PHE A 210 26.65 13.02 16.78
N GLN A 211 26.80 13.65 17.95
CA GLN A 211 28.07 13.62 18.69
C GLN A 211 28.35 12.23 19.28
N GLU A 212 27.34 11.60 19.88
CA GLU A 212 27.41 10.23 20.41
C GLU A 212 26.29 9.36 19.82
N PRO A 213 26.33 9.05 18.51
CA PRO A 213 25.18 8.50 17.78
C PRO A 213 24.77 7.10 18.26
N PHE A 214 25.67 6.37 18.93
CA PHE A 214 25.41 5.01 19.42
C PHE A 214 25.25 4.93 20.94
N GLU A 215 25.24 6.07 21.64
CA GLU A 215 24.97 6.08 23.07
C GLU A 215 23.57 5.51 23.36
N ASN A 216 23.46 4.68 24.40
CA ASN A 216 22.21 3.99 24.78
C ASN A 216 21.63 3.01 23.74
N SER A 217 22.45 2.55 22.79
CA SER A 217 22.03 1.50 21.83
C SER A 217 21.56 0.24 22.56
N THR A 218 20.38 -0.25 22.17
CA THR A 218 19.87 -1.51 22.72
C THR A 218 20.74 -2.69 22.33
N THR A 219 20.97 -3.61 23.27
CA THR A 219 21.60 -4.91 23.03
C THR A 219 20.60 -6.07 23.15
N SER A 220 19.35 -5.76 23.49
CA SER A 220 18.30 -6.77 23.66
C SER A 220 17.75 -7.21 22.31
N PRO A 221 17.78 -8.52 21.98
CA PRO A 221 17.21 -9.03 20.75
C PRO A 221 15.71 -8.72 20.59
N GLY A 222 14.96 -8.65 21.70
CA GLY A 222 13.53 -8.37 21.69
C GLY A 222 13.21 -6.94 21.25
N LYS A 223 13.92 -5.95 21.80
CA LYS A 223 13.79 -4.55 21.38
C LYS A 223 14.23 -4.35 19.93
N PHE A 224 15.29 -5.05 19.52
CA PHE A 224 15.75 -5.02 18.14
C PHE A 224 14.67 -5.55 17.17
N ALA A 225 13.98 -6.64 17.52
CA ALA A 225 12.85 -7.14 16.73
C ALA A 225 11.68 -6.14 16.67
N LEU A 226 11.34 -5.47 17.77
CA LEU A 226 10.29 -4.44 17.81
C LEU A 226 10.64 -3.21 16.96
N ALA A 227 11.92 -2.81 16.94
CA ALA A 227 12.41 -1.76 16.05
C ALA A 227 12.21 -2.17 14.58
N PHE A 228 12.52 -3.42 14.23
CA PHE A 228 12.25 -3.94 12.88
C PHE A 228 10.78 -4.00 12.51
N TYR A 229 9.90 -4.43 13.43
CA TYR A 229 8.46 -4.41 13.19
C TYR A 229 7.97 -2.98 12.87
N SER A 230 8.44 -2.00 13.63
CA SER A 230 8.11 -0.59 13.41
C SER A 230 8.66 -0.07 12.09
N GLY A 231 9.90 -0.43 11.72
CA GLY A 231 10.54 -0.01 10.48
C GLY A 231 9.91 -0.65 9.24
N LEU A 232 9.69 -1.98 9.26
CA LEU A 232 9.07 -2.71 8.15
C LEU A 232 7.64 -2.25 7.86
N TYR A 233 6.89 -1.80 8.87
CA TYR A 233 5.58 -1.18 8.67
C TYR A 233 5.62 0.02 7.71
N SER A 234 6.70 0.80 7.71
CA SER A 234 6.86 1.94 6.79
C SER A 234 7.23 1.54 5.36
N TYR A 235 7.71 0.32 5.15
CA TYR A 235 8.04 -0.22 3.84
C TYR A 235 6.95 -1.18 3.31
N ALA A 236 5.85 -1.34 4.04
CA ALA A 236 4.72 -2.14 3.59
C ALA A 236 4.03 -1.46 2.39
N GLY A 237 3.77 -2.24 1.34
CA GLY A 237 3.12 -1.82 0.11
C GLY A 237 2.58 -3.02 -0.67
#